data_AF-A0A4Y8A9W2-F1
#
_entry.id   AF-A0A4Y8A9W2-F1
#
_cell.length_a   1.000
_cell.length_b   1.000
_cell.length_c   1.000
_cell.angle_alpha   90.00
_cell.angle_beta   90.00
_cell.angle_gamma   90.00
#
_symmetry.space_group_name_H-M   'P 1'
#
loop_
_entity.id
_entity.type
_entity.pdbx_description
1 polymer ?
#
loop_
_entity_poly.entity_id
_entity_poly.type
_entity_poly.pdbx_seq_one_letter_code
_entity_poly.pdbx_strand_id
1 'polypeptide(L)'
;MNKKILKFEIDLDFILIAVTTSLKDYRICYHINKCLNFNFTRVDDLKLDTSVKGSPLLFSLYHYSWESTETDFYFIGNKGNDGYLVPEMREADYFIMIKNYIDDEDLDSLIYSLNKIPEIVAAVKIDPKKIKSRENLLF
;
A
#
# COMPACT_ATOMS: atom_id res chain seq x y z
N MET A 1 18.22 14.60 -37.35
CA MET A 1 17.21 13.72 -36.76
C MET A 1 17.12 14.01 -35.27
N ASN A 2 16.12 14.77 -34.82
CA ASN A 2 15.89 15.03 -33.40
C ASN A 2 15.26 13.78 -32.78
N LYS A 3 16.04 13.02 -31.99
CA LYS A 3 15.50 12.00 -31.10
C LYS A 3 14.63 12.70 -30.05
N LYS A 4 13.32 12.70 -30.24
CA LYS A 4 12.37 13.02 -29.17
C LYS A 4 12.43 11.88 -28.18
N ILE A 5 13.15 12.09 -27.07
CA ILE A 5 13.11 11.20 -25.92
C ILE A 5 11.75 11.44 -25.27
N LEU A 6 10.84 10.48 -25.43
CA LEU A 6 9.62 10.40 -24.62
C LEU A 6 10.07 10.18 -23.18
N LYS A 7 10.04 11.24 -22.37
CA LYS A 7 10.10 11.08 -20.92
C LYS A 7 8.78 10.43 -20.52
N PHE A 8 8.80 9.11 -20.35
CA PHE A 8 7.73 8.40 -19.67
C PHE A 8 7.74 8.89 -18.21
N GLU A 9 6.92 9.89 -17.91
CA GLU A 9 6.52 10.13 -16.52
C GLU A 9 5.51 9.04 -16.20
N ILE A 10 5.89 8.14 -15.29
CA ILE A 10 4.98 7.14 -14.75
C ILE A 10 3.89 7.91 -14.02
N ASP A 11 2.66 7.88 -14.53
CA ASP A 11 1.51 8.42 -13.81
C ASP A 11 1.19 7.47 -12.65
N LEU A 12 1.35 7.97 -11.44
CA LEU A 12 1.09 7.22 -10.21
C LEU A 12 -0.34 7.55 -9.79
N ASP A 13 -1.31 6.94 -10.47
CA ASP A 13 -2.74 7.16 -10.25
C ASP A 13 -3.25 6.35 -9.06
N PHE A 14 -2.59 6.50 -7.90
CA PHE A 14 -3.00 5.90 -6.65
C PHE A 14 -2.62 6.77 -5.46
N ILE A 15 -3.38 6.63 -4.39
CA ILE A 15 -3.06 7.21 -3.09
C ILE A 15 -2.37 6.14 -2.26
N LEU A 16 -1.35 6.55 -1.50
CA LEU A 16 -0.62 5.67 -0.60
C LEU A 16 -0.68 6.20 0.82
N ILE A 17 -1.00 5.32 1.77
CA ILE A 17 -0.98 5.58 3.20
C ILE A 17 0.04 4.62 3.83
N ALA A 18 1.03 5.15 4.54
CA ALA A 18 1.93 4.36 5.37
C ALA A 18 1.30 4.10 6.73
N VAL A 19 1.33 2.84 7.18
CA VAL A 19 0.78 2.40 8.47
C VAL A 19 1.89 1.77 9.31
N THR A 20 2.05 2.26 10.53
CA THR A 20 3.03 1.77 11.51
C THR A 20 2.32 1.07 12.66
N THR A 21 2.68 -0.18 12.95
CA THR A 21 2.08 -1.00 14.01
C THR A 21 3.02 -2.13 14.42
N SER A 22 2.97 -2.52 15.69
CA SER A 22 3.70 -3.71 16.17
C SER A 22 3.01 -5.05 15.88
N LEU A 23 1.81 -5.01 15.28
CA LEU A 23 1.01 -6.20 15.01
C LEU A 23 1.39 -6.91 13.70
N LYS A 24 1.14 -8.23 13.69
CA LYS A 24 1.19 -9.05 12.47
C LYS A 24 0.05 -8.69 11.52
N ASP A 25 0.29 -8.89 10.23
CA ASP A 25 -0.60 -8.59 9.10
C ASP A 25 -2.06 -9.00 9.35
N TYR A 26 -2.32 -10.25 9.70
CA TYR A 26 -3.67 -10.77 9.93
C TYR A 26 -4.36 -10.14 11.15
N ARG A 27 -3.61 -9.74 12.17
CA ARG A 27 -4.18 -9.09 13.37
C ARG A 27 -4.58 -7.67 13.03
N ILE A 28 -3.68 -6.89 12.46
CA ILE A 28 -3.98 -5.49 12.14
C ILE A 28 -5.11 -5.40 11.10
N CYS A 29 -5.09 -6.29 10.10
CA CYS A 29 -6.16 -6.40 9.11
C CYS A 29 -7.53 -6.67 9.76
N TYR A 30 -7.59 -7.55 10.77
CA TYR A 30 -8.80 -7.80 11.54
C TYR A 30 -9.31 -6.54 12.27
N HIS A 31 -8.40 -5.78 12.91
CA HIS A 31 -8.76 -4.53 13.58
C HIS A 31 -9.26 -3.48 12.60
N ILE A 32 -8.60 -3.32 11.44
CA ILE A 32 -9.02 -2.41 10.37
C ILE A 32 -10.42 -2.78 9.88
N ASN A 33 -10.66 -4.05 9.55
CA ASN A 33 -11.97 -4.53 9.11
C ASN A 33 -13.07 -4.22 10.15
N LYS A 34 -12.79 -4.48 11.42
CA LYS A 34 -13.76 -4.27 12.50
C LYS A 34 -14.05 -2.80 12.78
N CYS A 35 -13.03 -1.94 12.77
CA CYS A 35 -13.17 -0.53 13.14
C CYS A 35 -13.71 0.33 12.00
N LEU A 36 -13.37 0.00 10.75
CA LEU A 36 -13.74 0.79 9.58
C LEU A 36 -14.88 0.16 8.77
N ASN A 37 -15.40 -1.00 9.19
CA ASN A 37 -16.37 -1.80 8.43
C ASN A 37 -15.84 -2.19 7.04
N PHE A 38 -14.53 -2.47 6.96
CA PHE A 38 -13.87 -2.97 5.76
C PHE A 38 -13.91 -4.49 5.73
N ASN A 39 -13.62 -5.08 4.57
CA ASN A 39 -13.51 -6.53 4.42
C ASN A 39 -12.25 -6.93 3.65
N PHE A 40 -11.08 -6.47 4.10
CA PHE A 40 -9.80 -6.92 3.59
C PHE A 40 -9.68 -8.43 3.70
N THR A 41 -9.49 -9.07 2.55
CA THR A 41 -9.33 -10.52 2.41
C THR A 41 -7.93 -10.82 1.90
N ARG A 42 -7.28 -11.86 2.46
CA ARG A 42 -5.95 -12.28 2.02
C ARG A 42 -6.02 -12.76 0.58
N VAL A 43 -5.15 -12.24 -0.27
CA VAL A 43 -4.95 -12.69 -1.65
C VAL A 43 -3.54 -13.26 -1.80
N ASP A 44 -3.20 -13.69 -3.01
CA ASP A 44 -1.84 -14.13 -3.32
C ASP A 44 -0.83 -13.02 -3.01
N ASP A 45 0.30 -13.41 -2.41
CA ASP A 45 1.35 -12.47 -2.05
C ASP A 45 1.84 -11.70 -3.28
N LEU A 46 2.10 -10.40 -3.10
CA LEU A 46 2.71 -9.57 -4.13
C LEU A 46 4.13 -10.08 -4.39
N LYS A 47 4.39 -10.44 -5.65
CA LYS A 47 5.67 -10.99 -6.11
C LYS A 47 6.48 -9.89 -6.77
N LEU A 48 7.72 -9.70 -6.31
CA LEU A 48 8.67 -8.82 -6.96
C LEU A 48 9.88 -9.63 -7.42
N ASP A 49 10.11 -9.63 -8.74
CA ASP A 49 11.23 -10.34 -9.34
C ASP A 49 12.54 -9.64 -9.00
N THR A 50 13.46 -10.37 -8.37
CA THR A 50 14.81 -9.88 -8.14
C THR A 50 15.64 -10.05 -9.42
N SER A 51 16.43 -9.04 -9.77
CA SER A 51 17.32 -9.07 -10.94
C SER A 51 18.45 -10.12 -10.86
N VAL A 52 18.69 -10.68 -9.67
CA VAL A 52 19.65 -11.76 -9.43
C VAL A 52 18.88 -13.09 -9.35
N LYS A 53 19.42 -14.17 -9.94
CA LYS A 53 18.88 -15.55 -9.93
C LYS A 53 18.57 -16.05 -8.49
N GLY A 54 17.47 -15.62 -7.92
CA GLY A 54 17.00 -15.92 -6.57
C GLY A 54 15.48 -16.11 -6.56
N SER A 55 14.94 -16.52 -5.41
CA SER A 55 13.49 -16.60 -5.21
C SER A 55 12.86 -15.21 -5.28
N PRO A 56 11.64 -15.06 -5.82
CA PRO A 56 10.95 -13.78 -5.82
C PRO A 56 10.75 -13.28 -4.39
N LEU A 57 10.79 -11.95 -4.22
CA LEU A 57 10.38 -11.32 -2.98
C LEU A 57 8.86 -11.42 -2.86
N LEU A 58 8.40 -11.87 -1.71
CA LEU A 58 6.97 -12.06 -1.43
C LEU A 58 6.54 -11.13 -0.31
N PHE A 59 5.48 -10.38 -0.55
CA PHE A 59 4.87 -9.45 0.40
C PHE A 59 3.42 -9.82 0.65
N SER A 60 3.01 -9.84 1.91
CA SER A 60 1.62 -10.13 2.28
C SER A 60 0.68 -9.10 1.64
N LEU A 61 -0.36 -9.58 0.96
CA LEU A 61 -1.30 -8.72 0.25
C LEU A 61 -2.74 -9.04 0.66
N TYR A 62 -3.50 -8.01 0.99
CA TYR A 62 -4.93 -8.10 1.21
C TYR A 62 -5.65 -7.12 0.29
N HIS A 63 -6.84 -7.50 -0.17
CA HIS A 63 -7.65 -6.69 -1.08
C HIS A 63 -9.05 -6.49 -0.52
N TYR A 64 -9.61 -5.32 -0.80
CA TYR A 64 -11.01 -4.98 -0.56
C TYR A 64 -11.44 -3.96 -1.61
N SER A 65 -12.69 -4.01 -2.06
CA SER A 65 -13.23 -3.08 -3.05
C SER A 65 -14.54 -2.46 -2.58
N TRP A 66 -14.69 -1.16 -2.79
CA TRP A 66 -15.98 -0.49 -2.69
C TRP A 66 -16.67 -0.54 -4.04
N GLU A 67 -17.67 -1.41 -4.17
CA GLU A 67 -18.41 -1.63 -5.42
C GLU A 67 -19.16 -0.37 -5.90
N SER A 68 -19.61 0.49 -4.97
CA SER A 68 -20.37 1.70 -5.29
C SER A 68 -19.56 2.77 -6.05
N THR A 69 -18.26 2.81 -5.81
CA THR A 69 -17.35 3.82 -6.35
C THR A 69 -16.25 3.21 -7.22
N GLU A 70 -16.28 1.89 -7.39
CA GLU A 70 -15.23 1.11 -8.05
C GLU A 70 -13.85 1.41 -7.46
N THR A 71 -13.76 1.66 -6.14
CA THR A 71 -12.51 1.99 -5.46
C THR A 71 -11.86 0.73 -4.91
N ASP A 72 -10.60 0.48 -5.27
CA ASP A 72 -9.85 -0.67 -4.80
C ASP A 72 -8.88 -0.28 -3.68
N PHE A 73 -8.86 -1.08 -2.63
CA PHE A 73 -7.97 -0.95 -1.49
C PHE A 73 -7.06 -2.18 -1.43
N TYR A 74 -5.76 -1.93 -1.38
CA TYR A 74 -4.74 -2.96 -1.18
C TYR A 74 -4.00 -2.68 0.12
N PHE A 75 -3.97 -3.65 1.03
CA PHE A 75 -3.15 -3.59 2.24
C PHE A 75 -1.95 -4.51 2.09
N ILE A 76 -0.76 -3.90 2.05
CA ILE A 76 0.48 -4.53 1.63
C ILE A 76 1.49 -4.50 2.78
N GLY A 77 2.12 -5.64 3.07
CA GLY A 77 3.25 -5.71 4.00
C GLY A 77 4.48 -5.05 3.40
N ASN A 78 5.12 -4.14 4.14
CA ASN A 78 6.39 -3.58 3.69
C ASN A 78 7.52 -4.61 3.83
N LYS A 79 7.51 -5.41 4.91
CA LYS A 79 8.52 -6.45 5.12
C LYS A 79 8.10 -7.76 4.44
N GLY A 80 8.92 -8.22 3.51
CA GLY A 80 8.74 -9.50 2.82
C GLY A 80 9.56 -10.64 3.42
N ASN A 81 9.68 -11.74 2.67
CA ASN A 81 10.51 -12.89 3.01
C ASN A 81 12.01 -12.56 3.14
N ASP A 82 12.55 -11.75 2.22
CA ASP A 82 13.98 -11.40 2.18
C ASP A 82 14.22 -9.95 1.71
N GLY A 83 13.38 -9.01 2.16
CA GLY A 83 13.51 -7.61 1.75
C GLY A 83 12.39 -6.70 2.20
N TYR A 84 12.40 -5.48 1.65
CA TYR A 84 11.37 -4.46 1.85
C TYR A 84 10.76 -4.05 0.52
N LEU A 85 9.45 -3.83 0.50
CA LEU A 85 8.73 -3.31 -0.66
C LEU A 85 9.14 -1.87 -0.94
N VAL A 86 9.26 -1.06 0.12
CA VAL A 86 9.75 0.31 0.09
C VAL A 86 10.92 0.45 1.07
N PRO A 87 12.16 0.15 0.63
CA PRO A 87 13.35 0.16 1.48
C PRO A 87 13.70 1.53 2.09
N GLU A 88 13.19 2.62 1.51
CA GLU A 88 13.35 4.00 2.01
C GLU A 88 12.45 4.30 3.22
N MET A 89 11.40 3.51 3.45
CA MET A 89 10.40 3.72 4.48
C MET A 89 10.32 2.52 5.44
N ARG A 90 11.46 2.12 6.01
CA ARG A 90 11.55 0.93 6.89
C ARG A 90 10.76 1.03 8.18
N GLU A 91 10.43 2.24 8.60
CA GLU A 91 9.60 2.49 9.78
C GLU A 91 8.11 2.21 9.52
N ALA A 92 7.67 2.20 8.25
CA ALA A 92 6.32 1.78 7.90
C ALA A 92 6.26 0.26 7.80
N ASP A 93 5.40 -0.36 8.59
CA ASP A 93 5.22 -1.81 8.59
C ASP A 93 4.34 -2.26 7.42
N TYR A 94 3.34 -1.44 7.05
CA TYR A 94 2.37 -1.72 5.99
C TYR A 94 2.05 -0.48 5.17
N PHE A 95 1.48 -0.70 3.99
CA PHE A 95 0.91 0.34 3.15
C PHE A 95 -0.55 0.03 2.80
N ILE A 96 -1.40 1.04 2.82
CA ILE A 96 -2.71 1.00 2.17
C ILE A 96 -2.57 1.76 0.86
N MET A 97 -2.74 1.07 -0.26
CA MET A 97 -2.81 1.66 -1.59
C MET A 97 -4.27 1.72 -2.03
N ILE A 98 -4.71 2.90 -2.45
CA ILE A 98 -6.06 3.17 -2.93
C ILE A 98 -5.96 3.47 -4.42
N LYS A 99 -6.60 2.64 -5.24
CA LYS A 99 -6.72 2.85 -6.69
C LYS A 99 -8.12 3.35 -7.03
N ASN A 100 -8.20 4.07 -8.15
CA ASN A 100 -9.38 4.79 -8.62
C ASN A 100 -9.73 5.98 -7.72
N TYR A 101 -10.97 6.44 -7.77
CA TYR A 101 -11.38 7.66 -7.11
C TYR A 101 -11.75 7.41 -5.64
N ILE A 102 -11.27 8.29 -4.78
CA ILE A 102 -11.78 8.52 -3.42
C ILE A 102 -11.74 10.04 -3.24
N ASP A 103 -12.82 10.63 -2.71
CA ASP A 103 -12.81 12.05 -2.42
C ASP A 103 -11.98 12.38 -1.18
N ASP A 104 -11.63 13.67 -1.02
CA ASP A 104 -10.75 14.11 0.06
C ASP A 104 -11.42 13.96 1.45
N GLU A 105 -12.75 14.07 1.56
CA GLU A 105 -13.46 13.92 2.84
C GLU A 105 -13.42 12.47 3.31
N ASP A 106 -13.69 11.52 2.41
CA ASP A 106 -13.60 10.09 2.68
C ASP A 106 -12.16 9.66 2.99
N LEU A 107 -11.18 10.19 2.26
CA LEU A 107 -9.76 9.92 2.51
C LEU A 107 -9.31 10.41 3.89
N ASP A 108 -9.68 11.65 4.26
CA ASP A 108 -9.33 12.22 5.55
C ASP A 108 -10.03 11.48 6.69
N SER A 109 -11.29 11.07 6.50
CA SER A 109 -12.05 10.24 7.44
C SER A 109 -11.42 8.86 7.62
N LEU A 110 -10.96 8.23 6.54
CA LEU A 110 -10.24 6.96 6.56
C LEU A 110 -8.93 7.09 7.37
N ILE A 111 -8.09 8.09 7.07
CA ILE A 111 -6.83 8.32 7.78
C ILE A 111 -7.10 8.61 9.27
N TYR A 112 -8.10 9.44 9.56
CA TYR A 112 -8.50 9.74 10.94
C TYR A 112 -8.92 8.46 11.69
N SER A 113 -9.74 7.63 11.06
CA SER A 113 -10.25 6.38 11.64
C SER A 113 -9.14 5.35 11.87
N LEU A 114 -8.17 5.24 10.95
CA LEU A 114 -6.98 4.40 11.13
C LEU A 114 -6.18 4.85 12.36
N ASN A 115 -5.93 6.15 12.52
CA ASN A 115 -5.22 6.68 13.68
C ASN A 115 -6.01 6.56 15.01
N LYS A 116 -7.29 6.17 14.98
CA LYS A 116 -8.07 5.86 16.19
C LYS A 116 -7.97 4.41 16.64
N ILE A 117 -7.43 3.52 15.82
CA ILE A 117 -7.16 2.13 16.20
C ILE A 117 -5.99 2.15 17.19
N PRO A 118 -6.16 1.71 18.46
CA PRO A 118 -5.11 1.79 19.48
C PRO A 118 -3.81 1.08 19.11
N GLU A 119 -3.91 0.05 18.27
CA GLU A 119 -2.78 -0.75 17.82
C GLU A 119 -2.03 -0.13 16.61
N ILE A 120 -2.57 0.94 16.00
CA ILE A 120 -1.89 1.73 14.98
C ILE A 120 -1.16 2.89 15.67
N VAL A 121 0.15 2.95 15.49
CA VAL A 121 0.98 4.05 16.01
C VAL A 121 0.82 5.29 15.15
N ALA A 122 0.79 5.11 13.83
CA ALA A 122 0.60 6.18 12.87
C ALA A 122 0.04 5.64 11.55
N ALA A 123 -0.89 6.38 10.95
CA ALA A 123 -1.31 6.24 9.56
C ALA A 123 -1.18 7.60 8.84
N VAL A 124 -0.34 7.68 7.80
CA VAL A 124 0.01 8.96 7.15
C VAL A 124 -0.03 8.83 5.64
N LYS A 125 -0.68 9.79 4.96
CA LYS A 125 -0.66 9.90 3.49
C LYS A 125 0.75 10.21 3.00
N ILE A 126 1.22 9.43 2.03
CA ILE A 126 2.53 9.55 1.41
C ILE A 126 2.37 10.01 -0.03
N ASP A 127 3.29 10.84 -0.50
CA ASP A 127 3.41 11.21 -1.90
C ASP A 127 4.27 10.16 -2.63
N PRO A 128 3.68 9.32 -3.51
CA PRO A 128 4.40 8.27 -4.23
C PRO A 128 5.56 8.81 -5.09
N LYS A 129 5.51 10.07 -5.52
CA LYS A 129 6.58 10.69 -6.33
C LYS A 129 7.88 10.85 -5.55
N LYS A 130 7.83 10.86 -4.22
CA LYS A 130 9.01 10.93 -3.34
C LYS A 130 9.68 9.58 -3.12
N ILE A 131 9.00 8.49 -3.49
CA ILE A 131 9.51 7.13 -3.33
C ILE A 131 10.39 6.78 -4.53
N LYS A 132 11.62 6.30 -4.25
CA LYS A 132 12.53 5.84 -5.30
C LYS A 132 12.12 4.47 -5.84
N SER A 133 11.79 3.54 -4.95
CA SER A 133 11.27 2.20 -5.29
C SER A 133 9.79 2.17 -5.69
N ARG A 134 9.23 3.29 -6.17
CA ARG A 134 7.79 3.41 -6.48
C ARG A 134 7.30 2.43 -7.55
N GLU A 135 8.21 1.96 -8.39
CA GLU A 135 7.96 0.93 -9.41
C GLU A 135 7.47 -0.39 -8.79
N ASN A 136 7.83 -0.68 -7.54
CA ASN A 136 7.38 -1.86 -6.82
C ASN A 136 5.87 -1.82 -6.50
N LEU A 137 5.26 -0.64 -6.58
CA LEU A 137 3.83 -0.41 -6.32
C LEU A 137 3.00 -0.41 -7.62
N LEU A 138 3.64 -0.65 -8.77
CA LEU A 138 2.98 -0.77 -10.07
C LEU A 138 2.69 -2.25 -10.35
N PHE A 139 1.56 -2.74 -9.86
CA PHE A 139 1.06 -4.10 -10.10
C PHE A 139 -0.42 -4.09 -10.44
#